data_AF-A0A8J8E9H2-F1
#
_entry.id   AF-A0A8J8E9H2-F1
#
_cell.length_a   1.000
_cell.length_b   1.000
_cell.length_c   1.000
_cell.angle_alpha   90.00
_cell.angle_beta   90.00
_cell.angle_gamma   90.00
#
_symmetry.space_group_name_H-M   'P 1'
#
loop_
_entity.id
_entity.type
_entity.pdbx_description
1 polymer ?
#
loop_
_entity_poly.entity_id
_entity_poly.type
_entity_poly.pdbx_seq_one_letter_code
_entity_poly.pdbx_strand_id
1 'polypeptide(L)'
;MFAHENGWISRDGRIVFPELQEVSDEELSESVAVATLATSWIRWERVDQRRRYWGGEFVEIENGRAIEGMPGEARAYFEYVPSGEEHYDWIANERLKEQLQQIVAELMFETPALEQEKDISDQPKLLPDEFVSVREVSSAMYLSRVLGADVRTDRGKYAGLKIIEWL
;
A
#
# COMPACT_ATOMS: atom_id res chain seq x y z
N MET A 1 -2.77 12.45 -19.76
CA MET A 1 -3.52 12.89 -18.55
C MET A 1 -4.99 12.75 -18.90
N PHE A 2 -5.71 11.83 -18.24
CA PHE A 2 -7.05 11.34 -18.67
C PHE A 2 -8.07 12.45 -19.00
N ALA A 3 -8.07 13.57 -18.28
CA ALA A 3 -8.97 14.69 -18.53
C ALA A 3 -8.74 15.37 -19.90
N HIS A 4 -7.48 15.48 -20.34
CA HIS A 4 -7.13 16.04 -21.64
C HIS A 4 -7.49 15.08 -22.78
N GLU A 5 -7.30 13.77 -22.57
CA GLU A 5 -7.65 12.73 -23.54
C GLU A 5 -9.17 12.62 -23.76
N ASN A 6 -9.97 12.89 -22.72
CA ASN A 6 -11.43 12.75 -22.76
C ASN A 6 -12.19 14.10 -22.88
N GLY A 7 -11.47 15.22 -23.04
CA GLY A 7 -12.10 16.53 -23.21
C GLY A 7 -12.88 17.03 -21.99
N TRP A 8 -12.52 16.58 -20.79
CA TRP A 8 -13.17 16.91 -19.52
C TRP A 8 -12.68 18.25 -18.96
N ILE A 9 -12.64 19.28 -19.81
CA ILE A 9 -12.20 20.63 -19.46
C ILE A 9 -13.34 21.60 -19.82
N SER A 10 -13.83 22.34 -18.82
CA SER A 10 -14.82 23.38 -19.03
C SER A 10 -14.25 24.56 -19.80
N ARG A 11 -15.15 25.44 -20.27
CA ARG A 11 -14.77 26.67 -20.99
C ARG A 11 -13.91 27.63 -20.16
N ASP A 12 -13.99 27.56 -18.83
CA ASP A 12 -13.17 28.31 -17.89
C ASP A 12 -11.89 27.57 -17.44
N GLY A 13 -11.55 26.45 -18.11
CA GLY A 13 -10.30 25.73 -17.91
C GLY A 13 -10.28 24.80 -16.69
N ARG A 14 -11.44 24.52 -16.08
CA ARG A 14 -11.56 23.61 -14.94
C ARG A 14 -11.78 22.17 -15.42
N ILE A 15 -11.29 21.21 -14.67
CA ILE A 15 -11.61 19.80 -14.92
C ILE A 15 -13.05 19.55 -14.50
N VAL A 16 -13.87 19.02 -15.41
CA VAL A 16 -15.27 18.67 -15.14
C VAL A 16 -15.44 17.17 -15.25
N PHE A 17 -15.82 16.54 -14.15
CA PHE A 17 -16.12 15.11 -14.16
C PHE A 17 -17.42 14.85 -14.94
N PRO A 18 -17.50 13.74 -15.70
CA PRO A 18 -18.74 13.33 -16.32
C PRO A 18 -19.82 13.10 -15.26
N GLU A 19 -21.09 13.31 -15.65
CA GLU A 19 -22.23 13.00 -14.80
C GLU A 19 -22.20 11.51 -14.42
N LEU A 20 -22.30 11.23 -13.12
CA LEU A 20 -22.32 9.87 -12.63
C LEU A 20 -23.64 9.23 -13.09
N GLN A 21 -23.55 8.11 -13.79
CA GLN A 21 -24.74 7.36 -14.16
C GLN A 21 -25.41 6.81 -12.90
N GLU A 22 -26.75 6.86 -12.86
CA GLU A 22 -27.50 6.17 -11.83
C GLU A 22 -27.22 4.67 -11.94
N VAL A 23 -26.81 4.07 -10.83
CA VAL A 23 -26.51 2.64 -10.73
C VAL A 23 -27.70 1.96 -10.07
N SER A 24 -28.21 0.91 -10.69
CA SER A 24 -29.26 0.08 -10.09
C SER A 24 -28.72 -0.78 -8.95
N ASP A 25 -29.61 -1.22 -8.04
CA ASP A 25 -29.23 -2.15 -6.96
C ASP A 25 -28.68 -3.48 -7.49
N GLU A 26 -29.14 -3.92 -8.67
CA GLU A 26 -28.66 -5.12 -9.36
C GLU A 26 -27.21 -4.95 -9.84
N GLU A 27 -26.91 -3.86 -10.55
CA GLU A 27 -25.55 -3.54 -11.02
C GLU A 27 -24.57 -3.36 -9.84
N LEU A 28 -25.04 -2.78 -8.73
CA LEU A 28 -24.23 -2.65 -7.52
C LEU A 28 -23.91 -4.04 -6.92
N SER A 29 -24.91 -4.92 -6.83
CA SER A 29 -24.74 -6.29 -6.33
C SER A 29 -23.77 -7.10 -7.19
N GLU A 30 -23.92 -7.04 -8.51
CA GLU A 30 -23.02 -7.70 -9.47
C GLU A 30 -21.59 -7.19 -9.35
N SER A 31 -21.41 -5.86 -9.23
CA SER A 31 -20.10 -5.23 -9.04
C SER A 31 -19.42 -5.73 -7.76
N VAL A 32 -20.15 -5.86 -6.65
CA VAL A 32 -19.62 -6.42 -5.40
C VAL A 32 -19.19 -7.87 -5.58
N ALA A 33 -19.98 -8.69 -6.28
CA ALA A 33 -19.62 -10.08 -6.55
C ALA A 33 -18.34 -10.19 -7.39
N VAL A 34 -18.21 -9.38 -8.44
CA VAL A 34 -17.01 -9.30 -9.28
C VAL A 34 -15.79 -8.85 -8.47
N ALA A 35 -15.91 -7.78 -7.67
CA ALA A 35 -14.83 -7.28 -6.84
C ALA A 35 -14.38 -8.30 -5.79
N THR A 36 -15.33 -9.05 -5.22
CA THR A 36 -15.05 -10.13 -4.26
C THR A 36 -14.30 -11.26 -4.93
N LEU A 37 -14.72 -11.69 -6.12
CA LEU A 37 -14.04 -12.73 -6.89
C LEU A 37 -12.62 -12.30 -7.30
N ALA A 38 -12.46 -11.07 -7.78
CA ALA A 38 -11.15 -10.51 -8.10
C ALA A 38 -10.22 -10.50 -6.88
N THR A 39 -10.73 -10.10 -5.72
CA THR A 39 -9.99 -10.11 -4.45
C THR A 39 -9.55 -11.53 -4.08
N SER A 40 -10.43 -12.53 -4.25
CA SER A 40 -10.11 -13.93 -4.01
C SER A 40 -8.99 -14.43 -4.93
N TRP A 41 -9.03 -14.09 -6.21
CA TRP A 41 -7.96 -14.44 -7.16
C TRP A 41 -6.62 -13.79 -6.82
N ILE A 42 -6.61 -12.51 -6.47
CA ILE A 42 -5.39 -11.80 -6.06
C ILE A 42 -4.79 -12.45 -4.80
N ARG A 43 -5.63 -12.82 -3.83
CA ARG A 43 -5.19 -13.53 -2.63
C ARG A 43 -4.60 -14.89 -2.96
N TRP A 44 -5.26 -15.65 -3.82
CA TRP A 44 -4.78 -16.95 -4.28
C TRP A 44 -3.42 -16.82 -4.97
N GLU A 45 -3.28 -15.90 -5.91
CA GLU A 45 -2.02 -15.64 -6.62
C GLU A 45 -0.89 -15.30 -5.65
N ARG A 46 -1.15 -14.44 -4.66
CA ARG A 46 -0.14 -14.09 -3.64
C ARG A 46 0.28 -15.30 -2.82
N VAL A 47 -0.66 -16.15 -2.42
CA VAL A 47 -0.34 -17.36 -1.63
C VAL A 47 0.46 -18.35 -2.48
N ASP A 48 0.10 -18.53 -3.75
CA ASP A 48 0.88 -19.36 -4.69
C ASP A 48 2.31 -18.81 -4.90
N GLN A 49 2.47 -17.50 -5.06
CA GLN A 49 3.78 -16.86 -5.17
C GLN A 49 4.61 -17.07 -3.90
N ARG A 50 4.01 -16.88 -2.71
CA ARG A 50 4.65 -17.12 -1.42
C ARG A 50 5.13 -18.56 -1.32
N ARG A 51 4.28 -19.53 -1.67
CA ARG A 51 4.64 -20.95 -1.71
C ARG A 51 5.86 -21.21 -2.60
N ARG A 52 5.86 -20.66 -3.82
CA ARG A 52 6.96 -20.84 -4.78
C ARG A 52 8.28 -20.22 -4.31
N TYR A 53 8.22 -19.07 -3.64
CA TYR A 53 9.41 -18.33 -3.22
C TYR A 53 9.97 -18.81 -1.88
N TRP A 54 9.10 -19.05 -0.90
CA TRP A 54 9.48 -19.36 0.47
C TRP A 54 9.42 -20.86 0.80
N GLY A 55 8.92 -21.70 -0.10
CA GLY A 55 8.87 -23.15 0.10
C GLY A 55 7.82 -23.62 1.12
N GLY A 56 6.75 -22.84 1.34
CA GLY A 56 5.60 -23.29 2.14
C GLY A 56 4.81 -24.42 1.47
N GLU A 57 3.79 -24.93 2.16
CA GLU A 57 2.98 -26.06 1.71
C GLU A 57 1.49 -25.78 1.78
N PHE A 58 0.72 -26.39 0.87
CA PHE A 58 -0.73 -26.48 1.02
C PHE A 58 -1.08 -27.81 1.66
N VAL A 59 -1.70 -27.76 2.82
CA VAL A 59 -2.16 -28.93 3.55
C VAL A 59 -3.68 -29.00 3.44
N GLU A 60 -4.19 -30.13 2.96
CA GLU A 60 -5.63 -30.39 2.97
C GLU A 60 -6.08 -30.56 4.42
N ILE A 61 -7.12 -29.80 4.80
CA ILE A 61 -7.68 -29.89 6.15
C ILE A 61 -8.53 -31.16 6.22
N GLU A 62 -7.92 -32.24 6.73
CA GLU A 62 -8.61 -33.52 6.91
C GLU A 62 -9.78 -33.39 7.90
N ASN A 63 -10.87 -34.13 7.60
CA ASN A 63 -12.10 -34.27 8.39
C ASN A 63 -13.16 -33.17 8.28
N GLY A 64 -13.33 -32.54 7.11
CA GLY A 64 -14.61 -31.91 6.75
C GLY A 64 -15.21 -30.97 7.80
N ARG A 65 -14.37 -30.40 8.68
CA ARG A 65 -14.83 -29.46 9.69
C ARG A 65 -15.28 -28.27 8.89
N ALA A 66 -16.60 -28.04 8.87
CA ALA A 66 -17.14 -26.79 8.43
C ALA A 66 -16.40 -25.69 9.22
N ILE A 67 -15.51 -24.99 8.53
CA ILE A 67 -14.86 -23.82 9.12
C ILE A 67 -15.98 -22.80 9.24
N GLU A 68 -16.16 -22.26 10.44
CA GLU A 68 -17.19 -21.26 10.70
C GLU A 68 -17.04 -20.10 9.71
N GLY A 69 -18.11 -19.80 8.96
CA GLY A 69 -18.11 -18.77 7.92
C GLY A 69 -17.67 -19.23 6.52
N MET A 70 -17.31 -20.51 6.32
CA MET A 70 -17.03 -21.06 4.99
C MET A 70 -18.28 -21.68 4.34
N PRO A 71 -18.41 -21.62 2.99
CA PRO A 71 -19.54 -22.20 2.28
C PRO A 71 -19.56 -23.73 2.46
N GLY A 72 -20.65 -24.28 2.98
CA GLY A 72 -20.78 -25.72 3.29
C GLY A 72 -20.70 -26.67 2.09
N GLU A 73 -20.58 -26.17 0.87
CA GLU A 73 -20.56 -26.94 -0.39
C GLU A 73 -19.15 -27.19 -0.95
N ALA A 74 -18.09 -26.72 -0.27
CA ALA A 74 -16.73 -26.93 -0.76
C ALA A 74 -16.30 -28.41 -0.69
N ARG A 75 -15.73 -28.93 -1.78
CA ARG A 75 -15.24 -30.32 -1.88
C ARG A 75 -14.03 -30.61 -0.98
N ALA A 76 -13.18 -29.61 -0.79
CA ALA A 76 -11.98 -29.71 0.03
C ALA A 76 -11.59 -28.31 0.53
N TYR A 77 -10.89 -28.27 1.66
CA TYR A 77 -10.31 -27.06 2.22
C TYR A 77 -8.80 -27.23 2.30
N PHE A 78 -8.08 -26.18 1.93
CA PHE A 78 -6.63 -26.16 2.00
C PHE A 78 -6.17 -24.99 2.87
N GLU A 79 -5.22 -25.27 3.76
CA GLU A 79 -4.50 -24.27 4.52
C GLU A 79 -3.10 -24.10 3.92
N TYR A 80 -2.64 -22.85 3.82
CA TYR A 80 -1.25 -22.57 3.50
C TYR A 80 -0.43 -22.55 4.79
N VAL A 81 0.54 -23.46 4.89
CA VAL A 81 1.50 -23.54 6.00
C VAL A 81 2.80 -22.86 5.55
N PRO A 82 3.16 -21.70 6.12
CA PRO A 82 4.39 -21.01 5.76
C PRO A 82 5.63 -21.79 6.21
N SER A 83 6.74 -21.61 5.51
CA SER A 83 8.02 -22.18 5.94
C SER A 83 8.59 -21.46 7.17
N GLY A 84 9.58 -22.07 7.82
CA GLY A 84 10.27 -21.42 8.94
C GLY A 84 10.97 -20.12 8.54
N GLU A 85 11.54 -20.05 7.33
CA GLU A 85 12.21 -18.85 6.80
C GLU A 85 11.22 -17.70 6.60
N GLU A 86 10.05 -17.99 6.04
CA GLU A 86 8.97 -17.01 5.89
C GLU A 86 8.50 -16.47 7.24
N HIS A 87 8.46 -17.33 8.26
CA HIS A 87 8.10 -16.90 9.61
C HIS A 87 9.13 -15.94 10.20
N TYR A 88 10.42 -16.19 10.00
CA TYR A 88 11.48 -15.27 10.44
C TYR A 88 11.43 -13.93 9.71
N ASP A 89 11.20 -13.95 8.39
CA ASP A 89 11.01 -12.72 7.60
C ASP A 89 9.79 -11.92 8.10
N TRP A 90 8.68 -12.60 8.37
CA TRP A 90 7.49 -11.97 8.93
C TRP A 90 7.79 -11.31 10.29
N ILE A 91 8.45 -12.01 11.22
CA ILE A 91 8.87 -11.44 12.51
C ILE A 91 9.78 -10.23 12.32
N ALA A 92 10.75 -10.30 11.41
CA ALA A 92 11.65 -9.19 11.13
C ALA A 92 10.90 -7.97 10.61
N ASN A 93 9.93 -8.18 9.71
CA ASN A 93 9.08 -7.14 9.17
C ASN A 93 8.15 -6.53 10.22
N GLU A 94 7.55 -7.31 11.12
CA GLU A 94 6.75 -6.77 12.22
C GLU A 94 7.60 -5.93 13.18
N ARG A 95 8.80 -6.39 13.55
CA ARG A 95 9.75 -5.60 14.35
C ARG A 95 10.14 -4.30 13.67
N LEU A 96 10.34 -4.34 12.35
CA LEU A 96 10.65 -3.14 11.57
C LEU A 96 9.48 -2.15 11.60
N LYS A 97 8.23 -2.62 11.50
CA LYS A 97 7.04 -1.77 11.61
C LYS A 97 6.94 -1.13 12.99
N GLU A 98 7.12 -1.91 14.06
CA GLU A 98 7.11 -1.40 15.44
C GLU A 98 8.19 -0.33 15.63
N GLN A 99 9.41 -0.61 15.15
CA GLN A 99 10.50 0.36 15.23
C GLN A 99 10.19 1.64 14.43
N LEU A 100 9.59 1.51 13.24
CA LEU A 100 9.18 2.68 12.45
C LEU A 100 8.09 3.48 13.18
N GLN A 101 7.10 2.81 13.78
CA GLN A 101 6.06 3.47 14.56
C GLN A 101 6.66 4.22 15.76
N GLN A 102 7.62 3.61 16.46
CA GLN A 102 8.33 4.25 17.56
C GLN A 102 9.09 5.49 17.08
N ILE A 103 9.85 5.37 16.00
CA ILE A 103 10.61 6.49 15.42
C ILE A 103 9.67 7.64 15.01
N VAL A 104 8.52 7.33 14.39
CA VAL A 104 7.54 8.34 13.99
C VAL A 104 6.91 8.98 15.22
N ALA A 105 6.60 8.20 16.26
CA ALA A 105 6.08 8.73 17.52
C ALA A 105 7.10 9.68 18.19
N GLU A 106 8.36 9.24 18.31
CA GLU A 106 9.46 10.08 18.82
C GLU A 106 9.60 11.37 18.00
N LEU A 107 9.55 11.29 16.67
CA LEU A 107 9.58 12.47 15.81
C LEU A 107 8.40 13.42 16.07
N MET A 108 7.19 12.89 16.25
CA MET A 108 5.99 13.71 16.52
C MET A 108 5.99 14.34 17.91
N PHE A 109 6.58 13.68 18.93
CA PHE A 109 6.54 14.15 20.31
C PHE A 109 7.79 14.96 20.73
N GLU A 110 8.96 14.67 20.15
CA GLU A 110 10.22 15.34 20.49
C GLU A 110 10.56 16.49 19.54
N THR A 111 9.99 16.50 18.33
CA THR A 111 10.15 17.59 17.37
C THR A 111 8.88 18.43 17.36
N PRO A 112 8.95 19.78 17.24
CA PRO A 112 7.79 20.60 16.90
C PRO A 112 7.26 20.32 15.48
N ALA A 113 7.47 19.13 14.92
CA ALA A 113 7.17 18.79 13.52
C ALA A 113 5.68 18.92 13.20
N LEU A 114 4.80 18.78 14.21
CA LEU A 114 3.36 19.09 14.08
C LEU A 114 3.08 20.59 13.93
N GLU A 115 3.95 21.46 14.45
CA GLU A 115 3.87 22.93 14.28
C GLU A 115 4.52 23.43 12.98
N GLN A 116 5.15 22.52 12.22
CA GLN A 116 5.86 22.82 10.97
C GLN A 116 5.16 22.27 9.73
N GLU A 117 3.92 21.77 9.83
CA GLU A 117 3.13 21.48 8.64
C GLU A 117 2.88 22.79 7.89
N LYS A 118 3.48 22.90 6.71
CA LYS A 118 3.36 24.08 5.85
C LYS A 118 2.28 23.86 4.81
N ASP A 119 1.45 24.87 4.61
CA ASP A 119 0.45 24.84 3.55
C ASP A 119 1.13 25.16 2.21
N ILE A 120 0.50 24.77 1.10
CA ILE A 120 0.90 25.14 -0.26
C ILE A 120 1.00 26.67 -0.41
N SER A 121 0.19 27.40 0.36
CA SER A 121 0.22 28.86 0.39
C SER A 121 1.54 29.44 0.94
N ASP A 122 2.28 28.68 1.75
CA ASP A 122 3.58 29.08 2.31
C ASP A 122 4.75 28.92 1.33
N GLN A 123 4.50 28.36 0.13
CA GLN A 123 5.52 28.02 -0.87
C GLN A 123 6.74 27.28 -0.26
N PRO A 124 6.51 26.20 0.49
CA PRO A 124 7.61 25.48 1.12
C PRO A 124 8.54 24.91 0.06
N LYS A 125 9.84 24.87 0.35
CA LYS A 125 10.76 24.07 -0.45
C LYS A 125 10.44 22.59 -0.18
N LEU A 126 10.64 21.75 -1.19
CA LEU A 126 10.46 20.31 -1.03
C LEU A 126 11.74 19.68 -0.48
N LEU A 127 11.62 18.43 -0.03
CA LEU A 127 12.77 17.60 0.29
C LEU A 127 13.78 17.59 -0.87
N PRO A 128 15.10 17.63 -0.61
CA PRO A 128 15.79 17.55 0.69
C PRO A 128 15.92 18.89 1.45
N ASP A 129 15.52 20.01 0.85
CA ASP A 129 15.87 21.35 1.36
C ASP A 129 15.00 21.78 2.54
N GLU A 130 13.75 21.31 2.59
CA GLU A 130 12.79 21.62 3.64
C GLU A 130 11.75 20.50 3.75
N PHE A 131 11.16 20.35 4.95
CA PHE A 131 10.10 19.37 5.21
C PHE A 131 8.76 20.09 5.24
N VAL A 132 7.75 19.50 4.58
CA VAL A 132 6.39 20.05 4.52
C VAL A 132 5.47 19.31 5.48
N SER A 133 5.74 18.03 5.77
CA SER A 133 4.93 17.25 6.73
C SER A 133 5.68 16.11 7.41
N VAL A 134 5.10 15.62 8.52
CA VAL A 134 5.54 14.39 9.20
C VAL A 134 5.49 13.17 8.27
N ARG A 135 4.56 13.15 7.30
CA ARG A 135 4.42 12.03 6.34
C ARG A 135 5.60 11.96 5.37
N GLU A 136 6.11 13.09 4.92
CA GLU A 136 7.29 13.14 4.06
C GLU A 136 8.54 12.64 4.81
N VAL A 137 8.72 13.07 6.06
CA VAL A 137 9.81 12.61 6.92
C VAL A 137 9.75 11.11 7.12
N SER A 138 8.59 10.59 7.53
CA SER A 138 8.42 9.16 7.77
C SER A 138 8.61 8.32 6.50
N SER A 139 8.16 8.83 5.35
CA SER A 139 8.36 8.19 4.05
C SER A 139 9.84 8.16 3.66
N ALA A 140 10.59 9.25 3.82
CA ALA A 140 12.03 9.30 3.54
C ALA A 140 12.83 8.35 4.44
N MET A 141 12.46 8.26 5.72
CA MET A 141 13.08 7.34 6.68
C MET A 141 12.78 5.87 6.33
N TYR A 142 11.53 5.56 6.00
CA TYR A 142 11.13 4.23 5.56
C TYR A 142 11.87 3.82 4.29
N LEU A 143 11.90 4.69 3.28
CA LEU A 143 12.56 4.42 2.01
C LEU A 143 14.07 4.19 2.20
N SER A 144 14.72 5.00 3.03
CA SER A 144 16.14 4.81 3.35
C SER A 144 16.44 3.45 3.95
N ARG A 145 15.51 2.96 4.76
CA ARG A 145 15.66 1.68 5.45
C ARG A 145 15.40 0.49 4.55
N VAL A 146 14.38 0.57 3.68
CA VAL A 146 14.11 -0.46 2.66
C VAL A 146 15.25 -0.57 1.67
N LEU A 147 15.82 0.56 1.24
CA LEU A 147 16.91 0.61 0.27
C LEU A 147 18.29 0.34 0.90
N GLY A 148 18.39 0.33 2.24
CA GLY A 148 19.66 0.20 2.96
C GLY A 148 20.63 1.36 2.72
N ALA A 149 20.13 2.52 2.29
CA ALA A 149 20.92 3.70 1.93
C ALA A 149 20.17 4.98 2.30
N ASP A 150 20.87 6.02 2.76
CA ASP A 150 20.23 7.30 3.12
C ASP A 150 19.83 8.09 1.86
N VAL A 151 18.53 8.10 1.56
CA VAL A 151 17.98 8.74 0.35
C VAL A 151 18.17 10.25 0.35
N ARG A 152 18.39 10.87 1.52
CA ARG A 152 18.67 12.32 1.62
C ARG A 152 20.04 12.69 1.06
N THR A 153 20.97 11.74 1.11
CA THR A 153 22.34 11.92 0.62
C THR A 153 22.57 11.31 -0.76
N ASP A 154 21.60 10.56 -1.27
CA ASP A 154 21.66 9.96 -2.59
C ASP A 154 21.74 11.06 -3.68
N ARG A 155 22.65 10.84 -4.63
CA ARG A 155 22.87 11.73 -5.77
C ARG A 155 22.47 11.08 -7.09
N GLY A 156 22.04 9.81 -7.06
CA GLY A 156 21.54 9.10 -8.23
C GLY A 156 20.31 9.79 -8.81
N LYS A 157 20.23 9.85 -10.15
CA LYS A 157 19.05 10.37 -10.85
C LYS A 157 18.31 9.24 -11.53
N TYR A 158 17.02 9.16 -11.25
CA TYR A 158 16.07 8.18 -11.76
C TYR A 158 14.98 8.96 -12.51
N ALA A 159 14.99 8.82 -13.85
CA ALA A 159 14.17 9.62 -14.75
C ALA A 159 14.32 11.15 -14.54
N GLY A 160 15.53 11.60 -14.19
CA GLY A 160 15.87 13.02 -14.06
C GLY A 160 15.78 13.58 -12.63
N LEU A 161 15.15 12.86 -11.70
CA LEU A 161 14.97 13.24 -10.29
C LEU A 161 15.74 12.31 -9.35
N LYS A 162 16.16 12.79 -8.19
CA LYS A 162 16.72 11.96 -7.11
C LYS A 162 15.61 11.18 -6.42
N ILE A 163 15.96 10.09 -5.73
CA ILE A 163 15.00 9.28 -4.97
C ILE A 163 14.19 10.14 -3.99
N ILE A 164 14.85 11.07 -3.30
CA ILE A 164 14.18 11.97 -2.34
C ILE A 164 13.25 13.00 -2.99
N GLU A 165 13.46 13.35 -4.26
CA GLU A 165 12.63 14.30 -5.00
C GLU A 165 11.34 13.64 -5.56
N TRP A 166 11.22 12.31 -5.48
CA TRP A 166 10.01 11.56 -5.82
C TRP A 166 9.02 11.43 -4.66
N LEU A 167 9.45 11.80 -3.45
CA LEU A 167 8.62 11.87 -2.24
C LEU A 167 7.90 13.21 -2.19
#